data_AF-A0A7Y2GWQ1-F1
#
_entry.id   AF-A0A7Y2GWQ1-F1
#
_cell.length_a   1.000
_cell.length_b   1.000
_cell.length_c   1.000
_cell.angle_alpha   90.00
_cell.angle_beta   90.00
_cell.angle_gamma   90.00
#
_symmetry.space_group_name_H-M   'P 1'
#
loop_
_entity.id
_entity.type
_entity.pdbx_description
1 polymer ?
#
loop_
_entity_poly.entity_id
_entity_poly.type
_entity_poly.pdbx_seq_one_letter_code
_entity_poly.pdbx_strand_id
1 'polypeptide(L)'
;EVLQSVENAIENYKSLGAKIVDIELPHSKYSIAVYYILATAEASSNLARFDGVRYGFRAEHSDTLHEMYMKTREEGFGDEVKRRIMLGTYVLSSGYYDAYYSKAQKVRTLLKRDFQDSFKKCDVVLTPTAPTTAFKIGEKSDDPLEMYLSDIYTASANLAAIPGISVPCGVSSEGLPIGLQLLGNNWSEALLLNLASVFQKKFPIGAKPGIHVG
;
A
#
# COMPACT_ATOMS: atom_id res chain seq x y z
N GLU A 1 10.49 17.89 -5.22
CA GLU A 1 11.01 17.73 -3.85
C GLU A 1 11.22 16.27 -3.45
N VAL A 2 10.18 15.42 -3.52
CA VAL A 2 10.31 13.98 -3.18
C VAL A 2 11.46 13.28 -3.91
N LEU A 3 11.52 13.39 -5.24
CA LEU A 3 12.60 12.80 -6.05
C LEU A 3 13.98 13.22 -5.56
N GLN A 4 14.21 14.53 -5.40
CA GLN A 4 15.48 15.07 -4.92
C GLN A 4 15.86 14.54 -3.52
N SER A 5 14.90 14.44 -2.60
CA SER A 5 15.16 13.89 -1.27
C SER A 5 15.54 12.40 -1.32
N VAL A 6 14.94 11.63 -2.22
CA VAL A 6 15.27 10.22 -2.42
C VAL A 6 16.64 10.05 -3.09
N GLU A 7 16.97 10.86 -4.10
CA GLU A 7 18.31 10.87 -4.71
C GLU A 7 19.39 11.22 -3.69
N ASN A 8 19.15 12.24 -2.84
CA ASN A 8 20.05 12.57 -1.75
C ASN A 8 20.18 11.41 -0.75
N ALA A 9 19.10 10.68 -0.47
CA ALA A 9 19.14 9.51 0.39
C ALA A 9 19.97 8.36 -0.20
N ILE A 10 19.93 8.17 -1.52
CA ILE A 10 20.76 7.18 -2.23
C ILE A 10 22.25 7.54 -2.07
N GLU A 11 22.62 8.80 -2.29
CA GLU A 11 24.01 9.27 -2.08
C GLU A 11 24.42 9.16 -0.60
N ASN A 12 23.51 9.40 0.34
CA ASN A 12 23.74 9.20 1.76
C ASN A 12 24.05 7.73 2.08
N TYR A 13 23.31 6.75 1.55
CA TYR A 13 23.64 5.34 1.71
C TYR A 13 24.99 4.97 1.09
N LYS A 14 25.30 5.53 -0.08
CA LYS A 14 26.60 5.35 -0.73
C LYS A 14 27.76 5.88 0.13
N SER A 15 27.57 7.04 0.78
CA SER A 15 28.56 7.60 1.72
C SER A 15 28.77 6.73 2.97
N LEU A 16 27.77 5.93 3.35
CA LEU A 16 27.86 4.93 4.41
C LEU A 16 28.48 3.60 3.95
N GLY A 17 28.91 3.50 2.69
CA GLY A 17 29.56 2.32 2.13
C GLY A 17 28.64 1.37 1.37
N ALA A 18 27.36 1.72 1.17
CA ALA A 18 26.48 0.92 0.32
C ALA A 18 26.91 1.01 -1.16
N LYS A 19 26.80 -0.11 -1.88
CA LYS A 19 26.95 -0.12 -3.34
C LYS A 19 25.57 0.02 -3.96
N ILE A 20 25.40 1.03 -4.82
CA ILE A 20 24.17 1.26 -5.56
C ILE A 20 24.24 0.47 -6.87
N VAL A 21 23.23 -0.34 -7.13
CA VAL A 21 23.11 -1.16 -8.33
C VAL A 21 21.74 -0.95 -8.95
N ASP A 22 21.69 -0.93 -10.27
CA ASP A 22 20.43 -0.80 -10.99
C ASP A 22 19.68 -2.14 -11.00
N ILE A 23 18.37 -2.05 -10.81
CA ILE A 23 17.44 -3.19 -10.87
C ILE A 23 16.32 -2.87 -11.85
N GLU A 24 15.62 -3.91 -12.31
CA GLU A 24 14.50 -3.78 -13.22
C GLU A 24 13.26 -4.41 -12.61
N LEU A 25 12.17 -3.65 -12.55
CA LEU A 25 10.85 -4.10 -12.12
C LEU A 25 9.84 -3.87 -13.26
N PRO A 26 9.94 -4.60 -14.39
CA PRO A 26 9.17 -4.33 -15.61
C PRO A 26 7.65 -4.42 -15.42
N HIS A 27 7.17 -5.17 -14.43
CA HIS A 27 5.76 -5.33 -14.15
C HIS A 27 5.21 -4.35 -13.10
N SER A 28 6.07 -3.54 -12.46
CA SER A 28 5.69 -2.62 -11.37
C SER A 28 4.55 -1.66 -11.74
N LYS A 29 4.48 -1.22 -13.01
CA LYS A 29 3.39 -0.40 -13.56
C LYS A 29 2.00 -1.02 -13.43
N TYR A 30 1.89 -2.33 -13.26
CA TYR A 30 0.62 -3.03 -13.08
C TYR A 30 0.21 -3.15 -11.60
N SER A 31 1.06 -2.75 -10.65
CA SER A 31 0.84 -2.99 -9.22
C SER A 31 -0.48 -2.44 -8.71
N ILE A 32 -0.82 -1.17 -9.05
CA ILE A 32 -2.08 -0.56 -8.63
C ILE A 32 -3.28 -1.34 -9.18
N ALA A 33 -3.31 -1.59 -10.49
CA ALA A 33 -4.44 -2.31 -11.10
C ALA A 33 -4.63 -3.72 -10.51
N VAL A 34 -3.53 -4.46 -10.33
CA VAL A 34 -3.55 -5.80 -9.75
C VAL A 34 -4.01 -5.74 -8.29
N TYR A 35 -3.47 -4.82 -7.50
CA TYR A 35 -3.83 -4.65 -6.10
C TYR A 35 -5.32 -4.36 -5.95
N TYR A 36 -5.87 -3.41 -6.71
CA TYR A 36 -7.28 -3.05 -6.58
C TYR A 36 -8.22 -4.19 -7.01
N ILE A 37 -7.88 -4.99 -8.01
CA ILE A 37 -8.69 -6.18 -8.36
C ILE A 37 -8.67 -7.19 -7.21
N LEU A 38 -7.49 -7.54 -6.70
CA LEU A 38 -7.36 -8.57 -5.66
C LEU A 38 -7.93 -8.11 -4.32
N ALA A 39 -7.57 -6.91 -3.88
CA ALA A 39 -8.01 -6.36 -2.61
C ALA A 39 -9.53 -6.17 -2.55
N THR A 40 -10.16 -5.74 -3.64
CA THR A 40 -11.64 -5.59 -3.66
C THR A 40 -12.36 -6.93 -3.72
N ALA A 41 -11.86 -7.89 -4.50
CA ALA A 41 -12.39 -9.26 -4.52
C ALA A 41 -12.32 -9.92 -3.14
N GLU A 42 -11.17 -9.82 -2.47
CA GLU A 42 -10.99 -10.39 -1.13
C GLU A 42 -11.81 -9.63 -0.09
N ALA A 43 -11.92 -8.30 -0.21
CA ALA A 43 -12.76 -7.48 0.67
C ALA A 43 -14.25 -7.86 0.54
N SER A 44 -14.80 -8.04 -0.66
CA SER A 44 -16.22 -8.37 -0.83
C SER A 44 -16.58 -9.69 -0.12
N SER A 45 -15.69 -10.68 -0.18
CA SER A 45 -15.83 -11.95 0.54
C SER A 45 -15.63 -11.77 2.05
N ASN A 46 -14.58 -11.09 2.49
CA ASN A 46 -14.26 -10.92 3.91
C ASN A 46 -15.35 -10.14 4.65
N LEU A 47 -15.93 -9.13 4.01
CA LEU A 47 -16.97 -8.27 4.57
C LEU A 47 -18.38 -8.86 4.48
N ALA A 48 -18.56 -10.02 3.81
CA ALA A 48 -19.85 -10.70 3.76
C ALA A 48 -20.35 -11.14 5.15
N ARG A 49 -19.43 -11.32 6.11
CA ARG A 49 -19.75 -11.70 7.50
C ARG A 49 -20.47 -10.62 8.32
N PHE A 50 -20.44 -9.37 7.86
CA PHE A 50 -21.12 -8.25 8.52
C PHE A 50 -22.55 -8.17 8.00
N ASP A 51 -23.43 -8.75 8.80
CA ASP A 51 -24.78 -9.14 8.40
C ASP A 51 -25.82 -8.79 9.49
N GLY A 52 -25.37 -8.20 10.60
CA GLY A 52 -26.18 -7.85 11.77
C GLY A 52 -26.68 -9.04 12.58
N VAL A 53 -26.39 -10.30 12.21
CA VAL A 53 -26.98 -11.49 12.85
C VAL A 53 -26.32 -11.79 14.18
N ARG A 54 -24.99 -11.92 14.18
CA ARG A 54 -24.21 -12.34 15.36
C ARG A 54 -23.68 -11.16 16.17
N TYR A 55 -23.38 -10.04 15.52
CA TYR A 55 -22.73 -8.89 16.12
C TYR A 55 -22.85 -7.64 15.24
N GLY A 56 -22.53 -6.48 15.83
CA GLY A 56 -22.42 -5.21 15.14
C GLY A 56 -23.76 -4.50 14.95
N PHE A 57 -23.76 -3.54 14.02
CA PHE A 57 -24.96 -2.80 13.64
C PHE A 57 -25.99 -3.73 12.99
N ARG A 58 -27.27 -3.50 13.30
CA ARG A 58 -28.43 -4.11 12.63
C ARG A 58 -29.45 -3.00 12.39
N ALA A 59 -29.91 -2.87 11.16
CA ALA A 59 -30.94 -1.89 10.82
C ALA A 59 -32.25 -2.21 11.53
N GLU A 60 -32.92 -1.18 12.03
CA GLU A 60 -34.27 -1.30 12.59
C GLU A 60 -35.31 -1.46 11.46
N HIS A 61 -36.51 -1.95 11.80
CA HIS A 61 -37.66 -2.03 10.88
C HIS A 61 -37.38 -2.76 9.55
N SER A 62 -37.22 -4.09 9.63
CA SER A 62 -37.17 -4.97 8.46
C SER A 62 -38.24 -6.05 8.58
N ASP A 63 -39.02 -6.25 7.50
CA ASP A 63 -40.14 -7.20 7.48
C ASP A 63 -39.67 -8.60 7.06
N THR A 64 -38.52 -8.67 6.38
CA THR A 64 -37.93 -9.93 5.91
C THR A 64 -36.44 -10.02 6.26
N LEU A 65 -35.93 -11.26 6.35
CA LEU A 65 -34.50 -11.51 6.54
C LEU A 65 -33.65 -10.89 5.42
N HIS A 66 -34.15 -10.93 4.18
CA HIS A 66 -33.44 -10.36 3.04
C HIS A 66 -33.33 -8.83 3.16
N GLU A 67 -34.42 -8.17 3.52
CA GLU A 67 -34.43 -6.73 3.76
C GLU A 67 -33.53 -6.33 4.94
N MET A 68 -33.56 -7.11 6.03
CA MET A 68 -32.66 -6.91 7.18
C MET A 68 -31.19 -6.89 6.73
N TYR A 69 -30.78 -7.85 5.88
CA TYR A 69 -29.40 -7.88 5.38
C TYR A 69 -29.06 -6.69 4.49
N MET A 70 -29.95 -6.31 3.56
CA MET A 70 -29.70 -5.20 2.66
C MET A 70 -29.57 -3.87 3.42
N LYS A 71 -30.57 -3.51 4.24
CA LYS A 71 -30.57 -2.27 5.02
C LYS A 71 -29.39 -2.18 5.98
N THR A 72 -29.12 -3.27 6.72
CA THR A 72 -27.99 -3.32 7.67
C THR A 72 -26.66 -3.01 6.99
N ARG A 73 -26.45 -3.52 5.78
CA ARG A 73 -25.20 -3.31 5.03
C ARG A 73 -25.17 -1.95 4.33
N GLU A 74 -26.30 -1.47 3.83
CA GLU A 74 -26.41 -0.17 3.18
C GLU A 74 -26.16 0.99 4.15
N GLU A 75 -26.79 0.94 5.32
CA GLU A 75 -26.67 1.94 6.39
C GLU A 75 -25.36 1.80 7.16
N GLY A 76 -24.87 0.57 7.34
CA GLY A 76 -23.68 0.28 8.14
C GLY A 76 -22.34 0.48 7.42
N PHE A 77 -22.31 0.45 6.08
CA PHE A 77 -21.08 0.66 5.31
C PHE A 77 -21.00 2.05 4.69
N GLY A 78 -19.87 2.71 4.88
CA GLY A 78 -19.53 3.93 4.16
C GLY A 78 -19.35 3.71 2.65
N ASP A 79 -19.41 4.79 1.88
CA ASP A 79 -19.50 4.73 0.41
C ASP A 79 -18.29 4.05 -0.26
N GLU A 80 -17.07 4.29 0.22
CA GLU A 80 -15.88 3.62 -0.32
C GLU A 80 -15.90 2.11 -0.06
N VAL A 81 -16.41 1.68 1.10
CA VAL A 81 -16.55 0.26 1.42
C VAL A 81 -17.58 -0.39 0.50
N LYS A 82 -18.74 0.25 0.30
CA LYS A 82 -19.77 -0.22 -0.65
C LYS A 82 -19.21 -0.31 -2.07
N ARG A 83 -18.45 0.69 -2.53
CA ARG A 83 -17.80 0.70 -3.85
C ARG A 83 -16.88 -0.52 -4.04
N ARG A 84 -16.05 -0.82 -3.03
CA ARG A 84 -15.14 -1.99 -3.05
C ARG A 84 -15.89 -3.31 -3.03
N ILE A 85 -16.97 -3.44 -2.25
CA ILE A 85 -17.81 -4.65 -2.23
C ILE A 85 -18.44 -4.88 -3.61
N MET A 86 -18.98 -3.84 -4.25
CA MET A 86 -19.59 -3.93 -5.56
C MET A 86 -18.58 -4.36 -6.64
N LEU A 87 -17.41 -3.71 -6.68
CA LEU A 87 -16.35 -4.07 -7.62
C LEU A 87 -15.85 -5.50 -7.37
N GLY A 88 -15.61 -5.85 -6.10
CA GLY A 88 -15.14 -7.17 -5.69
C GLY A 88 -16.11 -8.28 -6.08
N THR A 89 -17.41 -8.06 -5.87
CA THR A 89 -18.46 -9.01 -6.26
C THR A 89 -18.53 -9.17 -7.77
N TYR A 90 -18.35 -8.07 -8.53
CA TYR A 90 -18.32 -8.10 -10.00
C TYR A 90 -17.11 -8.89 -10.52
N VAL A 91 -15.90 -8.63 -10.04
CA VAL A 91 -14.69 -9.32 -10.55
C VAL A 91 -14.64 -10.80 -10.17
N LEU A 92 -15.42 -11.23 -9.16
CA LEU A 92 -15.59 -12.63 -8.77
C LEU A 92 -16.78 -13.31 -9.47
N SER A 93 -17.62 -12.56 -10.18
CA SER A 93 -18.82 -13.11 -10.81
C SER A 93 -18.49 -14.05 -11.96
N SER A 94 -19.38 -15.04 -12.18
CA SER A 94 -19.26 -15.98 -13.30
C SER A 94 -19.17 -15.24 -14.64
N GLY A 95 -18.24 -15.65 -15.49
CA GLY A 95 -17.94 -14.99 -16.77
C GLY A 95 -16.88 -13.90 -16.70
N TYR A 96 -16.64 -13.29 -15.52
CA TYR A 96 -15.64 -12.24 -15.33
C TYR A 96 -14.44 -12.68 -14.47
N TYR A 97 -14.61 -13.73 -13.65
CA TYR A 97 -13.57 -14.27 -12.77
C TYR A 97 -12.22 -14.50 -13.48
N ASP A 98 -12.24 -15.18 -14.63
CA ASP A 98 -11.01 -15.51 -15.34
C ASP A 98 -10.32 -14.29 -15.93
N ALA A 99 -11.11 -13.33 -16.44
CA ALA A 99 -10.63 -12.11 -17.07
C ALA A 99 -10.03 -11.12 -16.05
N TYR A 100 -10.56 -11.09 -14.82
CA TYR A 100 -10.13 -10.16 -13.78
C TYR A 100 -9.31 -10.85 -12.68
N TYR A 101 -9.96 -11.61 -11.79
CA TYR A 101 -9.31 -12.14 -10.59
C TYR A 101 -8.18 -13.14 -10.90
N SER A 102 -8.46 -14.14 -11.75
CA SER A 102 -7.45 -15.14 -12.17
C SER A 102 -6.29 -14.48 -12.91
N LYS A 103 -6.58 -13.50 -13.79
CA LYS A 103 -5.55 -12.73 -14.49
C LYS A 103 -4.69 -11.90 -13.53
N ALA A 104 -5.29 -11.22 -12.57
CA ALA A 104 -4.59 -10.43 -11.56
C ALA A 104 -3.65 -11.31 -10.71
N GLN A 105 -4.07 -12.51 -10.29
CA GLN A 105 -3.20 -13.47 -9.59
C GLN A 105 -1.99 -13.90 -10.43
N LYS A 106 -2.17 -14.09 -11.75
CA LYS A 106 -1.05 -14.40 -12.66
C LYS A 106 -0.07 -13.23 -12.76
N VAL A 107 -0.56 -12.00 -12.88
CA VAL A 107 0.31 -10.80 -12.93
C VAL A 107 1.00 -10.55 -11.58
N ARG A 108 0.33 -10.80 -10.45
CA ARG A 108 0.95 -10.80 -9.11
C ARG A 108 2.16 -11.74 -9.04
N THR A 109 2.07 -12.90 -9.69
CA THR A 109 3.20 -13.85 -9.76
C THR A 109 4.40 -13.25 -10.52
N LEU A 110 4.15 -12.50 -11.60
CA LEU A 110 5.20 -11.79 -12.35
C LEU A 110 5.85 -10.68 -11.50
N LEU A 111 5.03 -9.86 -10.83
CA LEU A 111 5.49 -8.83 -9.89
C LEU A 111 6.39 -9.42 -8.79
N LYS A 112 5.98 -10.55 -8.21
CA LYS A 112 6.80 -11.25 -7.21
C LYS A 112 8.14 -11.72 -7.78
N ARG A 113 8.15 -12.23 -9.02
CA ARG A 113 9.37 -12.67 -9.70
C ARG A 113 10.34 -11.51 -9.94
N ASP A 114 9.86 -10.34 -10.33
CA ASP A 114 10.70 -9.14 -10.53
C ASP A 114 11.50 -8.80 -9.27
N PHE A 115 10.86 -8.82 -8.09
CA PHE A 115 11.56 -8.61 -6.81
C PHE A 115 12.51 -9.75 -6.49
N GLN A 116 12.11 -11.02 -6.68
CA GLN A 116 12.99 -12.16 -6.45
C GLN A 116 14.26 -12.12 -7.31
N ASP A 117 14.14 -11.68 -8.57
CA ASP A 117 15.27 -11.53 -9.47
C ASP A 117 16.13 -10.31 -9.11
N SER A 118 15.51 -9.22 -8.65
CA SER A 118 16.22 -8.05 -8.12
C SER A 118 17.03 -8.39 -6.87
N PHE A 119 16.48 -9.18 -5.94
CA PHE A 119 17.17 -9.60 -4.73
C PHE A 119 18.33 -10.58 -4.96
N LYS A 120 18.53 -11.08 -6.19
CA LYS A 120 19.78 -11.78 -6.57
C LYS A 120 20.93 -10.81 -6.83
N LYS A 121 20.63 -9.53 -7.06
CA LYS A 121 21.59 -8.47 -7.38
C LYS A 121 21.80 -7.49 -6.23
N CYS A 122 20.81 -7.32 -5.36
CA CYS A 122 20.86 -6.43 -4.19
C CYS A 122 20.24 -7.07 -2.95
N ASP A 123 20.61 -6.57 -1.77
CA ASP A 123 20.02 -7.03 -0.51
C ASP A 123 18.71 -6.30 -0.16
N VAL A 124 18.57 -5.06 -0.64
CA VAL A 124 17.44 -4.15 -0.37
C VAL A 124 17.15 -3.29 -1.60
N VAL A 125 15.87 -2.99 -1.85
CA VAL A 125 15.42 -2.04 -2.88
C VAL A 125 15.03 -0.72 -2.21
N LEU A 126 15.53 0.40 -2.75
CA LEU A 126 15.15 1.75 -2.32
C LEU A 126 14.12 2.35 -3.28
N THR A 127 13.11 3.02 -2.73
CA THR A 127 12.09 3.76 -3.48
C THR A 127 11.51 4.87 -2.59
N PRO A 128 10.93 5.96 -3.14
CA PRO A 128 10.01 6.79 -2.34
C PRO A 128 8.92 5.92 -1.69
N THR A 129 8.47 6.30 -0.49
CA THR A 129 7.29 5.69 0.14
C THR A 129 6.00 6.17 -0.54
N ALA A 130 5.94 7.45 -0.91
CA ALA A 130 4.78 8.07 -1.53
C ALA A 130 5.22 9.01 -2.67
N PRO A 131 4.39 9.24 -3.70
CA PRO A 131 4.74 10.12 -4.82
C PRO A 131 4.81 11.61 -4.46
N THR A 132 4.09 12.02 -3.41
CA THR A 132 4.01 13.39 -2.93
C THR A 132 4.17 13.42 -1.41
N THR A 133 4.36 14.61 -0.83
CA THR A 133 4.12 14.82 0.60
C THR A 133 2.63 14.67 0.94
N ALA A 134 2.32 14.73 2.24
CA ALA A 134 0.93 14.72 2.71
C ALA A 134 0.12 15.81 2.00
N PHE A 135 -1.02 15.42 1.42
CA PHE A 135 -2.01 16.31 0.83
C PHE A 135 -2.99 16.80 1.90
N LYS A 136 -3.73 17.88 1.61
CA LYS A 136 -4.68 18.49 2.55
C LYS A 136 -5.92 17.62 2.72
N ILE A 137 -6.61 17.81 3.85
CA ILE A 137 -7.91 17.18 4.11
C ILE A 137 -8.88 17.60 3.00
N GLY A 138 -9.52 16.62 2.36
CA GLY A 138 -10.47 16.84 1.27
C GLY A 138 -9.85 16.91 -0.13
N GLU A 139 -8.54 17.07 -0.27
CA GLU A 139 -7.88 17.38 -1.55
C GLU A 139 -8.07 16.28 -2.61
N LYS A 140 -8.16 15.02 -2.19
CA LYS A 140 -8.32 13.85 -3.08
C LYS A 140 -9.61 13.08 -2.81
N SER A 141 -10.60 13.71 -2.18
CA SER A 141 -11.83 13.03 -1.77
C SER A 141 -12.81 12.84 -2.93
N ASP A 142 -12.73 13.68 -3.96
CA ASP A 142 -13.68 13.69 -5.07
C ASP A 142 -13.34 12.70 -6.19
N ASP A 143 -12.06 12.32 -6.33
CA ASP A 143 -11.60 11.30 -7.28
C ASP A 143 -10.91 10.12 -6.56
N PRO A 144 -11.61 8.96 -6.44
CA PRO A 144 -11.03 7.75 -5.88
C PRO A 144 -9.73 7.30 -6.57
N LEU A 145 -9.57 7.53 -7.89
CA LEU A 145 -8.38 7.11 -8.62
C LEU A 145 -7.15 7.93 -8.21
N GLU A 146 -7.30 9.23 -7.97
CA GLU A 146 -6.21 10.08 -7.46
C GLU A 146 -5.75 9.64 -6.07
N MET A 147 -6.69 9.21 -5.24
CA MET A 147 -6.37 8.61 -3.94
C MET A 147 -5.54 7.34 -4.12
N TYR A 148 -5.96 6.45 -5.03
CA TYR A 148 -5.32 5.16 -5.27
C TYR A 148 -3.89 5.27 -5.81
N LEU A 149 -3.60 6.30 -6.60
CA LEU A 149 -2.24 6.59 -7.09
C LEU A 149 -1.27 6.95 -5.97
N SER A 150 -1.76 7.30 -4.77
CA SER A 150 -0.91 7.53 -3.59
C SER A 150 -0.17 6.25 -3.16
N ASP A 151 -0.71 5.06 -3.50
CA ASP A 151 -0.16 3.76 -3.13
C ASP A 151 0.79 3.17 -4.19
N ILE A 152 1.18 3.94 -5.21
CA ILE A 152 1.91 3.42 -6.38
C ILE A 152 3.24 2.75 -6.01
N TYR A 153 3.89 3.21 -4.94
CA TYR A 153 5.15 2.66 -4.44
C TYR A 153 5.00 1.63 -3.32
N THR A 154 3.81 1.50 -2.70
CA THR A 154 3.59 0.62 -1.54
C THR A 154 2.89 -0.68 -1.93
N ALA A 155 1.93 -0.62 -2.86
CA ALA A 155 1.13 -1.77 -3.26
C ALA A 155 1.97 -2.95 -3.79
N SER A 156 3.09 -2.66 -4.44
CA SER A 156 4.01 -3.66 -4.99
C SER A 156 4.61 -4.59 -3.92
N ALA A 157 4.91 -4.06 -2.73
CA ALA A 157 5.45 -4.83 -1.62
C ALA A 157 4.43 -5.85 -1.07
N ASN A 158 3.17 -5.45 -0.92
CA ASN A 158 2.09 -6.35 -0.51
C ASN A 158 1.86 -7.47 -1.53
N LEU A 159 1.87 -7.13 -2.82
CA LEU A 159 1.67 -8.09 -3.91
C LEU A 159 2.80 -9.11 -3.99
N ALA A 160 4.06 -8.65 -3.85
CA ALA A 160 5.24 -9.51 -3.80
C ALA A 160 5.34 -10.29 -2.47
N ALA A 161 4.58 -9.87 -1.45
CA ALA A 161 4.59 -10.41 -0.09
C ALA A 161 5.96 -10.30 0.60
N ILE A 162 6.57 -9.11 0.52
CA ILE A 162 7.91 -8.81 1.04
C ILE A 162 7.84 -7.74 2.14
N PRO A 163 8.78 -7.73 3.10
CA PRO A 163 8.83 -6.70 4.13
C PRO A 163 9.28 -5.35 3.55
N GLY A 164 8.71 -4.27 4.10
CA GLY A 164 9.08 -2.90 3.78
C GLY A 164 9.11 -2.03 5.03
N ILE A 165 10.03 -1.07 5.09
CA ILE A 165 10.09 -0.05 6.14
C ILE A 165 10.16 1.33 5.50
N SER A 166 9.39 2.28 6.05
CA SER A 166 9.45 3.69 5.67
C SER A 166 10.20 4.47 6.75
N VAL A 167 11.22 5.23 6.35
CA VAL A 167 11.96 6.16 7.20
C VAL A 167 11.95 7.56 6.59
N PRO A 168 11.93 8.62 7.39
CA PRO A 168 12.04 9.97 6.84
C PRO A 168 13.42 10.21 6.22
N CYS A 169 13.44 10.82 5.04
CA CYS A 169 14.68 11.19 4.33
C CYS A 169 14.77 12.69 3.97
N GLY A 170 13.74 13.47 4.24
CA GLY A 170 13.71 14.88 3.97
C GLY A 170 12.50 15.57 4.58
N VAL A 171 12.48 16.90 4.46
CA VAL A 171 11.37 17.76 4.83
C VAL A 171 11.14 18.69 3.64
N SER A 172 9.90 18.82 3.18
CA SER A 172 9.56 19.73 2.09
C SER A 172 9.69 21.20 2.49
N SER A 173 9.64 22.07 1.49
CA SER A 173 9.52 23.52 1.66
C SER A 173 8.34 23.94 2.56
N GLU A 174 7.28 23.14 2.60
CA GLU A 174 6.10 23.34 3.46
C GLU A 174 6.23 22.72 4.86
N GLY A 175 7.40 22.18 5.22
CA GLY A 175 7.63 21.55 6.52
C GLY A 175 7.07 20.13 6.65
N LEU A 176 6.68 19.48 5.55
CA LEU A 176 6.09 18.14 5.56
C LEU A 176 7.16 17.05 5.39
N PRO A 177 7.12 15.94 6.16
CA PRO A 177 8.07 14.85 6.01
C PRO A 177 8.00 14.17 4.65
N ILE A 178 9.15 13.77 4.12
CA ILE A 178 9.30 12.94 2.91
C ILE A 178 9.81 11.56 3.33
N GLY A 179 9.13 10.51 2.88
CA GLY A 179 9.44 9.12 3.23
C GLY A 179 10.31 8.42 2.17
N LEU A 180 11.35 7.75 2.65
CA LEU A 180 12.13 6.76 1.92
C LEU A 180 11.71 5.36 2.37
N GLN A 181 11.39 4.50 1.41
CA GLN A 181 11.03 3.12 1.64
C GLN A 181 12.20 2.20 1.29
N LEU A 182 12.49 1.27 2.19
CA LEU A 182 13.43 0.16 2.00
C LEU A 182 12.60 -1.13 1.93
N LEU A 183 12.71 -1.87 0.83
CA LEU A 183 12.06 -3.17 0.64
C LEU A 183 13.11 -4.28 0.73
N GLY A 184 12.87 -5.26 1.58
CA GLY A 184 13.77 -6.38 1.80
C GLY A 184 13.22 -7.68 1.21
N ASN A 185 14.06 -8.71 1.13
CA ASN A 185 13.58 -10.04 0.78
C ASN A 185 12.79 -10.65 1.96
N ASN A 186 12.13 -11.79 1.73
CA ASN A 186 11.38 -12.47 2.78
C ASN A 186 12.25 -12.71 4.02
N TRP A 187 11.73 -12.34 5.19
CA TRP A 187 12.37 -12.54 6.50
C TRP A 187 13.63 -11.71 6.73
N SER A 188 13.81 -10.60 5.99
CA SER A 188 14.97 -9.70 6.12
C SER A 188 14.69 -8.46 6.97
N GLU A 189 13.72 -8.47 7.88
CA GLU A 189 13.32 -7.31 8.69
C GLU A 189 14.48 -6.81 9.56
N ALA A 190 15.32 -7.71 10.07
CA ALA A 190 16.50 -7.33 10.85
C ALA A 190 17.48 -6.46 10.04
N LEU A 191 17.68 -6.78 8.75
CA LEU A 191 18.51 -5.97 7.86
C LEU A 191 17.87 -4.60 7.62
N LEU A 192 16.56 -4.56 7.35
CA LEU A 192 15.81 -3.31 7.14
C LEU A 192 15.88 -2.39 8.35
N LEU A 193 15.68 -2.92 9.56
CA LEU A 193 15.77 -2.17 10.82
C LEU A 193 17.19 -1.64 11.07
N ASN A 194 18.22 -2.43 10.76
CA ASN A 194 19.62 -2.00 10.89
C ASN A 194 19.93 -0.84 9.94
N LEU A 195 19.57 -0.96 8.66
CA LEU A 195 19.80 0.11 7.66
C LEU A 195 19.04 1.39 8.03
N ALA A 196 17.76 1.25 8.39
CA ALA A 196 16.94 2.36 8.88
C ALA A 196 17.57 3.07 10.09
N SER A 197 18.03 2.31 11.09
CA SER A 197 18.67 2.86 12.30
C SER A 197 19.94 3.63 11.98
N VAL A 198 20.82 3.06 11.14
CA VAL A 198 22.07 3.72 10.74
C VAL A 198 21.79 5.00 9.97
N PHE A 199 20.86 4.95 9.00
CA PHE A 199 20.47 6.11 8.21
C PHE A 199 19.94 7.24 9.08
N GLN A 200 18.98 6.97 9.98
CA GLN A 200 18.41 7.98 10.86
C GLN A 200 19.42 8.57 11.86
N LYS A 201 20.38 7.78 12.34
CA LYS A 201 21.44 8.26 13.24
C LYS A 201 22.43 9.19 12.54
N LYS A 202 22.73 8.93 11.26
CA LYS A 202 23.71 9.70 10.48
C LYS A 202 23.09 10.90 9.78
N PHE A 203 21.83 10.80 9.38
CA PHE A 203 21.09 11.82 8.64
C PHE A 203 19.76 12.13 9.34
N PRO A 204 19.79 12.71 10.56
CA PRO A 204 18.57 13.06 11.27
C PRO A 204 17.82 14.15 10.53
N ILE A 205 16.52 13.95 10.28
CA ILE A 205 15.65 15.03 9.84
C ILE A 205 15.27 15.89 11.05
N GLY A 206 15.60 17.19 11.00
CA GLY A 206 15.38 18.14 12.10
C GLY A 206 13.90 18.41 12.45
N ALA A 207 12.96 17.62 11.90
CA ALA A 207 11.54 17.67 12.17
C ALA A 207 11.12 16.39 12.90
N LYS A 208 10.98 16.47 14.23
CA LYS A 208 10.42 15.40 15.05
C LYS A 208 9.16 15.91 15.74
N PRO A 209 8.04 15.16 15.72
CA PRO A 209 6.93 15.49 16.59
C PRO A 209 7.37 15.43 18.05
N GLY A 210 6.73 16.20 18.92
CA GLY A 210 6.94 16.11 20.36
C GLY A 210 6.69 14.67 20.84
N ILE A 211 7.64 14.09 21.58
CA ILE A 211 7.47 12.78 22.19
C ILE A 211 6.90 12.99 23.59
N HIS A 212 5.67 12.55 23.82
CA HIS A 212 5.05 12.53 25.14
C HIS A 212 5.23 11.13 25.73
N VAL A 213 5.89 11.03 26.89
CA VAL A 213 6.03 9.79 27.65
C VAL A 213 5.20 9.95 28.93
N GLY A 214 4.29 9.00 29.17
CA GLY A 214 3.50 8.88 30.39
C GLY A 214 4.02 7.79 31.31
#